data_AF-A0A845R900-F1
#
_entry.id   AF-A0A845R900-F1
#
_cell.length_a   1.000
_cell.length_b   1.000
_cell.length_c   1.000
_cell.angle_alpha   90.00
_cell.angle_beta   90.00
_cell.angle_gamma   90.00
#
_symmetry.space_group_name_H-M   'P 1'
#
loop_
_entity.id
_entity.type
_entity.pdbx_description
1 polymer ?
#
loop_
_entity_poly.entity_id
_entity_poly.type
_entity_poly.pdbx_seq_one_letter_code
_entity_poly.pdbx_strand_id
1 'polypeptide(L)'
;MNVDINKINTVCCWMRNLSNQPNVLNMPVSTADVTNIREGLLIIAKDIEREQPVLSNQLMTIKNRLFREVPASWNTIHIYINPFAFGQGIEVLDILLAQNFNRQDDWWQLIHPKITQASKKLFLDGSYANAACDAFIEINDRVKRLFQVVKPGEDVPDGDAAMKRVFSTKNPLIEFCDRSTDSGANTQKGFMEMLAGAMSALRNPKAHANIPIDRNDAMRRLIFASMLMYKIDEAVQFSKISETLDV
;
A
#
# COMPACT_ATOMS: atom_id res chain seq x y z
N MET A 1 7.43 -9.76 -0.28
CA MET A 1 8.47 -9.20 0.61
C MET A 1 7.96 -9.00 2.03
N ASN A 2 8.37 -9.83 2.98
CA ASN A 2 8.15 -9.60 4.42
C ASN A 2 9.51 -9.34 5.10
N VAL A 3 10.28 -8.42 4.51
CA VAL A 3 11.57 -8.00 5.09
C VAL A 3 11.23 -7.03 6.21
N ASP A 4 11.71 -7.30 7.40
CA ASP A 4 11.46 -6.45 8.56
C ASP A 4 12.22 -5.12 8.41
N ILE A 5 11.47 -4.07 8.06
CA ILE A 5 12.01 -2.72 7.84
C ILE A 5 12.73 -2.19 9.09
N ASN A 6 12.33 -2.62 10.29
CA ASN A 6 13.00 -2.22 11.52
C ASN A 6 14.42 -2.78 11.59
N LYS A 7 14.67 -3.96 11.02
CA LYS A 7 16.02 -4.55 10.96
C LYS A 7 16.92 -3.80 9.98
N ILE A 8 16.40 -3.45 8.80
CA ILE A 8 17.15 -2.60 7.84
C ILE A 8 17.47 -1.25 8.49
N ASN A 9 16.48 -0.60 9.11
CA ASN A 9 16.66 0.68 9.80
C ASN A 9 17.68 0.59 10.93
N THR A 10 17.69 -0.49 11.71
CA THR A 10 18.66 -0.68 12.81
C THR A 10 20.09 -0.71 12.28
N VAL A 11 20.37 -1.50 11.23
CA VAL A 11 21.71 -1.58 10.64
C VAL A 11 22.08 -0.25 9.97
N CYS A 12 21.17 0.36 9.21
CA CYS A 12 21.39 1.67 8.57
C CYS A 12 21.70 2.77 9.58
N CYS A 13 20.92 2.88 10.66
CA CYS A 13 21.13 3.90 11.69
C CYS A 13 22.47 3.73 12.36
N TRP A 14 22.88 2.50 12.67
CA TRP A 14 24.21 2.24 13.22
C TRP A 14 25.32 2.70 12.26
N MET A 15 25.24 2.33 10.97
CA MET A 15 26.24 2.74 9.98
C MET A 15 26.27 4.27 9.80
N ARG A 16 25.11 4.93 9.71
CA ARG A 16 25.06 6.40 9.54
C ARG A 16 25.49 7.16 10.80
N ASN A 17 25.19 6.63 11.98
CA ASN A 17 25.67 7.23 13.23
C ASN A 17 27.20 7.19 13.29
N LEU A 18 27.81 6.08 12.86
CA LEU A 18 29.27 5.96 12.77
C LEU A 18 29.87 6.90 11.72
N SER A 19 29.25 7.07 10.54
CA SER A 19 29.77 8.01 9.53
C SER A 19 29.80 9.46 10.02
N ASN A 20 28.96 9.80 11.01
CA ASN A 20 28.91 11.13 11.61
C ASN A 20 29.93 11.32 12.74
N GLN A 21 30.68 10.28 13.12
CA GLN A 21 31.72 10.38 14.15
C GLN A 21 33.08 10.76 13.54
N PRO A 22 33.76 11.80 14.06
CA PRO A 22 35.12 12.14 13.64
C PRO A 22 36.07 10.96 13.86
N ASN A 23 36.96 10.71 12.89
CA ASN A 23 37.99 9.66 12.97
C ASN A 23 37.49 8.22 13.12
N VAL A 24 36.23 7.94 12.79
CA VAL A 24 35.60 6.62 12.99
C VAL A 24 36.37 5.43 12.40
N LEU A 25 37.08 5.63 11.28
CA LEU A 25 37.87 4.58 10.63
C LEU A 25 39.11 4.15 11.45
N ASN A 26 39.54 4.99 12.39
CA ASN A 26 40.70 4.76 13.26
C ASN A 26 40.30 4.38 14.69
N MET A 27 39.00 4.22 14.98
CA MET A 27 38.51 3.83 16.30
C MET A 27 38.11 2.36 16.32
N PRO A 28 38.51 1.58 17.35
CA PRO A 28 38.03 0.22 17.51
C PRO A 28 36.50 0.16 17.72
N VAL A 29 35.86 -0.78 17.05
CA VAL A 29 34.44 -1.10 17.22
C VAL A 29 34.26 -2.13 18.33
N SER A 30 33.19 -1.99 19.13
CA SER A 30 32.87 -2.95 20.18
C SER A 30 32.50 -4.32 19.62
N THR A 31 32.83 -5.39 20.35
CA THR A 31 32.45 -6.76 19.97
C THR A 31 30.94 -7.00 19.94
N ALA A 32 30.19 -6.26 20.77
CA ALA A 32 28.74 -6.27 20.78
C ALA A 32 28.16 -5.71 19.47
N ASP A 33 28.65 -4.54 19.03
CA ASP A 33 28.25 -3.94 17.76
C ASP A 33 28.59 -4.85 16.57
N VAL A 34 29.79 -5.44 16.57
CA VAL A 34 30.22 -6.38 15.52
C VAL A 34 29.25 -7.55 15.40
N THR A 35 28.86 -8.15 16.53
CA THR A 35 27.91 -9.27 16.55
C THR A 35 26.55 -8.83 16.05
N ASN A 36 26.01 -7.73 16.58
CA ASN A 36 24.68 -7.22 16.22
C ASN A 36 24.57 -6.89 14.73
N ILE A 37 25.59 -6.24 14.17
CA ILE A 37 25.59 -5.85 12.76
C ILE A 37 25.80 -7.04 11.84
N ARG A 38 26.65 -8.01 12.21
CA ARG A 38 26.80 -9.25 11.44
C ARG A 38 25.49 -10.04 11.39
N GLU A 39 24.79 -10.16 12.51
CA GLU A 39 23.48 -10.82 12.56
C GLU A 39 22.41 -10.04 11.79
N GLY A 40 22.35 -8.72 11.94
CA GLY A 40 21.43 -7.88 11.17
C GLY A 40 21.60 -8.06 9.66
N LEU A 41 22.84 -7.98 9.16
CA LEU A 41 23.14 -8.20 7.74
C LEU A 41 22.80 -9.62 7.27
N LEU A 42 23.06 -10.65 8.10
CA LEU A 42 22.71 -12.04 7.80
C LEU A 42 21.21 -12.23 7.64
N ILE A 43 20.43 -11.70 8.57
CA ILE A 43 18.98 -11.83 8.58
C ILE A 43 18.39 -11.12 7.35
N ILE A 44 18.81 -9.87 7.09
CA ILE A 44 18.35 -9.12 5.90
C ILE A 44 18.70 -9.89 4.63
N ALA A 45 19.92 -10.42 4.52
CA ALA A 45 20.35 -11.18 3.34
C ALA A 45 19.48 -12.41 3.09
N LYS A 46 19.14 -13.17 4.14
CA LYS A 46 18.25 -14.33 4.05
C LYS A 46 16.82 -13.95 3.67
N ASP A 47 16.31 -12.86 4.25
CA ASP A 47 14.94 -12.39 4.00
C ASP A 47 14.73 -11.99 2.53
N ILE A 48 15.78 -11.48 1.86
CA ILE A 48 15.72 -11.08 0.45
C ILE A 48 16.24 -12.13 -0.55
N GLU A 49 16.78 -13.25 -0.08
CA GLU A 49 17.52 -14.23 -0.91
C GLU A 49 16.72 -14.70 -2.13
N ARG A 50 15.43 -14.98 -1.93
CA ARG A 50 14.54 -15.48 -2.99
C ARG A 50 14.17 -14.40 -4.01
N GLU A 51 13.90 -13.18 -3.55
CA GLU A 51 13.40 -12.09 -4.39
C GLU A 51 14.53 -11.29 -5.05
N GLN A 52 15.70 -11.20 -4.39
CA GLN A 52 16.83 -10.36 -4.78
C GLN A 52 18.17 -11.06 -4.50
N PRO A 53 18.47 -12.18 -5.19
CA PRO A 53 19.65 -13.00 -4.91
C PRO A 53 20.98 -12.25 -5.08
N VAL A 54 21.05 -11.26 -5.98
CA VAL A 54 22.24 -10.43 -6.18
C VAL A 54 22.54 -9.58 -4.95
N LEU A 55 21.54 -8.88 -4.42
CA LEU A 55 21.69 -8.03 -3.23
C LEU A 55 21.90 -8.86 -1.97
N SER A 56 21.25 -10.03 -1.88
CA SER A 56 21.50 -11.01 -0.80
C SER A 56 22.98 -11.42 -0.75
N ASN A 57 23.56 -11.83 -1.88
CA ASN A 57 24.96 -12.23 -1.97
C ASN A 57 25.92 -11.07 -1.65
N GLN A 58 25.56 -9.85 -2.05
CA GLN A 58 26.33 -8.65 -1.70
C GLN A 58 26.32 -8.41 -0.18
N LEU A 59 25.15 -8.47 0.47
CA LEU A 59 25.06 -8.33 1.93
C LEU A 59 25.86 -9.41 2.66
N MET A 60 25.84 -10.66 2.19
CA MET A 60 26.65 -11.73 2.76
C MET A 60 28.15 -11.46 2.61
N THR A 61 28.57 -10.89 1.49
CA THR A 61 29.96 -10.46 1.27
C THR A 61 30.34 -9.32 2.20
N ILE A 62 29.47 -8.32 2.35
CA ILE A 62 29.66 -7.17 3.25
C ILE A 62 29.79 -7.66 4.69
N LYS A 63 28.87 -8.51 5.16
CA LYS A 63 28.89 -9.12 6.51
C LYS A 63 30.25 -9.70 6.87
N ASN A 64 30.87 -10.41 5.93
CA ASN A 64 32.15 -11.09 6.14
C ASN A 64 33.36 -10.16 6.07
N ARG A 65 33.25 -9.00 5.40
CA ARG A 65 34.38 -8.09 5.12
C ARG A 65 34.32 -6.77 5.88
N LEU A 66 33.20 -6.46 6.51
CA LEU A 66 32.93 -5.17 7.17
C LEU A 66 33.88 -4.90 8.34
N PHE A 67 34.23 -5.94 9.09
CA PHE A 67 35.06 -5.84 10.28
C PHE A 67 36.38 -6.57 10.09
N ARG A 68 37.48 -5.90 10.44
CA ARG A 68 38.85 -6.43 10.37
C ARG A 68 39.44 -6.49 11.78
N GLU A 69 39.85 -7.68 12.17
CA GLU A 69 40.55 -7.92 13.42
C GLU A 69 42.04 -7.62 13.26
N VAL A 70 42.59 -6.80 14.15
CA VAL A 70 43.98 -6.36 14.16
C VAL A 70 44.56 -6.66 15.54
N PRO A 71 45.56 -7.55 15.63
CA PRO A 71 46.27 -7.81 16.88
C PRO A 71 46.95 -6.51 17.37
N ALA A 72 46.66 -6.11 18.60
CA ALA A 72 47.22 -4.91 19.23
C ALA A 72 48.27 -5.25 20.30
N SER A 73 48.11 -6.39 20.98
CA SER A 73 49.08 -6.94 21.92
C SER A 73 48.89 -8.46 22.04
N TRP A 74 49.73 -9.12 22.83
CA TRP A 74 49.70 -10.57 23.06
C TRP A 74 48.31 -11.13 23.40
N ASN A 75 47.45 -10.36 24.06
CA ASN A 75 46.09 -10.76 24.44
C ASN A 75 44.99 -9.75 24.01
N THR A 76 45.29 -8.79 23.14
CA THR A 76 44.31 -7.76 22.72
C THR A 76 44.16 -7.73 21.21
N ILE A 77 42.93 -7.83 20.73
CA ILE A 77 42.56 -7.65 19.33
C ILE A 77 41.64 -6.43 19.24
N HIS A 78 42.00 -5.47 18.37
CA HIS A 78 41.13 -4.37 18.00
C HIS A 78 40.39 -4.69 16.71
N ILE A 79 39.13 -4.28 16.63
CA ILE A 79 38.30 -4.50 15.44
C ILE A 79 38.08 -3.17 14.76
N TYR A 80 38.45 -3.07 13.49
CA TYR A 80 38.29 -1.84 12.70
C TYR A 80 37.31 -2.04 11.55
N ILE A 81 36.72 -0.93 11.11
CA ILE A 81 35.81 -0.91 9.96
C ILE A 81 36.61 -0.95 8.67
N ASN A 82 36.18 -1.81 7.74
CA ASN A 82 36.64 -1.76 6.36
C ASN A 82 35.83 -0.69 5.59
N PRO A 83 36.42 0.45 5.22
CA PRO A 83 35.69 1.58 4.64
C PRO A 83 34.99 1.22 3.32
N PHE A 84 35.57 0.33 2.52
CA PHE A 84 34.98 -0.09 1.25
C PHE A 84 33.72 -0.95 1.47
N ALA A 85 33.81 -1.95 2.35
CA ALA A 85 32.66 -2.79 2.69
C ALA A 85 31.57 -1.98 3.42
N PHE A 86 31.97 -0.97 4.19
CA PHE A 86 31.06 -0.06 4.86
C PHE A 86 30.27 0.80 3.87
N GLY A 87 30.94 1.43 2.90
CA GLY A 87 30.25 2.19 1.85
C GLY A 87 29.33 1.32 1.00
N GLN A 88 29.76 0.12 0.63
CA GLN A 88 28.92 -0.86 -0.07
C GLN A 88 27.69 -1.27 0.76
N GLY A 89 27.87 -1.44 2.07
CA GLY A 89 26.76 -1.75 2.99
C GLY A 89 25.71 -0.65 3.04
N ILE A 90 26.13 0.61 3.13
CA ILE A 90 25.20 1.75 3.11
C ILE A 90 24.41 1.77 1.81
N GLU A 91 25.07 1.67 0.66
CA GLU A 91 24.40 1.72 -0.65
C GLU A 91 23.36 0.59 -0.81
N VAL A 92 23.74 -0.66 -0.49
CA VAL A 92 22.82 -1.80 -0.61
C VAL A 92 21.62 -1.63 0.31
N LEU A 93 21.83 -1.17 1.54
CA LEU A 93 20.73 -0.94 2.47
C LEU A 93 19.84 0.25 2.03
N ASP A 94 20.41 1.29 1.43
CA ASP A 94 19.67 2.43 0.89
C ASP A 94 18.78 2.03 -0.30
N ILE A 95 19.29 1.17 -1.19
CA ILE A 95 18.49 0.56 -2.26
C ILE A 95 17.31 -0.23 -1.66
N LEU A 96 17.56 -1.05 -0.63
CA LEU A 96 16.51 -1.83 0.03
C LEU A 96 15.48 -0.95 0.74
N LEU A 97 15.91 0.15 1.37
CA LEU A 97 15.03 1.14 1.96
C LEU A 97 14.17 1.83 0.89
N ALA A 98 14.77 2.34 -0.18
CA ALA A 98 14.05 3.02 -1.26
C ALA A 98 12.99 2.09 -1.90
N GLN A 99 13.33 0.82 -2.12
CA GLN A 99 12.39 -0.17 -2.63
C GLN A 99 11.27 -0.53 -1.64
N ASN A 100 11.52 -0.43 -0.33
CA ASN A 100 10.50 -0.62 0.71
C ASN A 100 9.59 0.60 0.85
N PHE A 101 10.13 1.82 0.83
CA PHE A 101 9.35 3.07 0.86
C PHE A 101 8.41 3.18 -0.35
N ASN A 102 8.87 2.77 -1.53
CA ASN A 102 8.01 2.72 -2.73
C ASN A 102 6.95 1.61 -2.70
N ARG A 103 7.02 0.65 -1.75
CA ARG A 103 6.10 -0.50 -1.70
C ARG A 103 5.13 -0.49 -0.52
N GLN A 104 5.46 0.12 0.62
CA GLN A 104 4.62 -0.01 1.81
C GLN A 104 3.43 0.96 1.87
N ASP A 105 3.48 2.13 1.22
CA ASP A 105 2.41 3.15 1.29
C ASP A 105 2.07 3.90 -0.03
N ASP A 106 2.69 3.56 -1.16
CA ASP A 106 2.47 4.34 -2.40
C ASP A 106 1.27 3.91 -3.25
N TRP A 107 0.62 2.78 -2.90
CA TRP A 107 -0.58 2.33 -3.61
C TRP A 107 -1.77 3.28 -3.41
N TRP A 108 -1.72 4.17 -2.40
CA TRP A 108 -2.71 5.23 -2.23
C TRP A 108 -2.79 6.19 -3.43
N GLN A 109 -1.74 6.30 -4.25
CA GLN A 109 -1.80 7.05 -5.52
C GLN A 109 -2.75 6.41 -6.55
N LEU A 110 -3.01 5.11 -6.43
CA LEU A 110 -3.95 4.38 -7.28
C LEU A 110 -5.39 4.39 -6.71
N ILE A 111 -5.58 4.96 -5.51
CA ILE A 111 -6.87 5.00 -4.85
C ILE A 111 -7.56 6.33 -5.12
N HIS A 112 -8.79 6.24 -5.62
CA HIS A 112 -9.63 7.37 -5.92
C HIS A 112 -9.69 8.34 -4.72
N PRO A 113 -9.53 9.66 -4.91
CA PRO A 113 -9.42 10.64 -3.82
C PRO A 113 -10.53 10.56 -2.77
N LYS A 114 -11.80 10.41 -3.18
CA LYS A 114 -12.93 10.23 -2.24
C LYS A 114 -12.81 8.97 -1.38
N ILE A 115 -12.31 7.87 -1.93
CA ILE A 115 -12.08 6.62 -1.19
C ILE A 115 -10.90 6.80 -0.22
N THR A 116 -9.84 7.47 -0.68
CA THR A 116 -8.70 7.84 0.17
C THR A 116 -9.16 8.68 1.37
N GLN A 117 -10.00 9.69 1.15
CA GLN A 117 -10.56 10.54 2.21
C GLN A 117 -11.37 9.73 3.24
N ALA A 118 -12.23 8.83 2.78
CA ALA A 118 -13.06 8.01 3.66
C ALA A 118 -12.25 6.96 4.45
N SER A 119 -11.23 6.35 3.83
CA SER A 119 -10.71 5.06 4.30
C SER A 119 -9.25 5.07 4.75
N LYS A 120 -8.42 6.04 4.31
CA LYS A 120 -6.96 5.99 4.51
C LYS A 120 -6.56 5.97 5.97
N LYS A 121 -7.12 6.87 6.78
CA LYS A 121 -6.81 6.94 8.21
C LYS A 121 -7.15 5.61 8.92
N LEU A 122 -8.36 5.09 8.72
CA LEU A 122 -8.80 3.83 9.31
C LEU A 122 -7.90 2.66 8.93
N PHE A 123 -7.46 2.60 7.67
CA PHE A 123 -6.57 1.54 7.22
C PHE A 123 -5.18 1.63 7.88
N LEU A 124 -4.61 2.83 7.97
CA LEU A 124 -3.32 3.07 8.61
C LEU A 124 -3.38 2.79 10.13
N ASP A 125 -4.51 3.09 10.76
CA ASP A 125 -4.78 2.82 12.18
C ASP A 125 -5.10 1.34 12.47
N GLY A 126 -5.01 0.45 11.46
CA GLY A 126 -5.27 -0.99 11.60
C GLY A 126 -6.75 -1.37 11.67
N SER A 127 -7.66 -0.41 11.51
CA SER A 127 -9.12 -0.61 11.49
C SER A 127 -9.61 -1.10 10.12
N TYR A 128 -9.05 -2.21 9.63
CA TYR A 128 -9.22 -2.73 8.27
C TYR A 128 -10.67 -2.98 7.85
N ALA A 129 -11.49 -3.57 8.74
CA ALA A 129 -12.90 -3.82 8.43
C ALA A 129 -13.70 -2.52 8.26
N ASN A 130 -13.41 -1.50 9.07
CA ASN A 130 -14.08 -0.21 8.98
C ASN A 130 -13.60 0.56 7.73
N ALA A 131 -12.29 0.54 7.44
CA ALA A 131 -11.75 1.14 6.21
C ALA A 131 -12.43 0.56 4.96
N ALA A 132 -12.58 -0.77 4.87
CA ALA A 132 -13.27 -1.40 3.76
C ALA A 132 -14.77 -1.04 3.69
N CYS A 133 -15.44 -0.96 4.84
CA CYS A 133 -16.85 -0.56 4.95
C CYS A 133 -17.07 0.87 4.43
N ASP A 134 -16.28 1.82 4.93
CA ASP A 134 -16.42 3.25 4.63
C ASP A 134 -16.19 3.57 3.15
N ALA A 135 -15.31 2.82 2.48
CA ALA A 135 -15.13 2.94 1.03
C ALA A 135 -16.41 2.65 0.23
N PHE A 136 -17.16 1.60 0.59
CA PHE A 136 -18.40 1.25 -0.10
C PHE A 136 -19.58 2.13 0.35
N ILE A 137 -19.56 2.66 1.58
CA ILE A 137 -20.49 3.71 2.00
C ILE A 137 -20.29 4.96 1.15
N GLU A 138 -19.05 5.40 0.91
CA GLU A 138 -18.77 6.58 0.07
C GLU A 138 -19.26 6.39 -1.38
N ILE A 139 -19.12 5.18 -1.96
CA ILE A 139 -19.71 4.87 -3.27
C ILE A 139 -21.24 5.03 -3.23
N ASN A 140 -21.90 4.44 -2.23
CA ASN A 140 -23.35 4.50 -2.09
C ASN A 140 -23.84 5.95 -1.93
N ASP A 141 -23.19 6.73 -1.08
CA ASP A 141 -23.56 8.11 -0.81
C ASP A 141 -23.37 9.00 -2.03
N ARG A 142 -22.31 8.79 -2.82
CA ARG A 142 -22.13 9.48 -4.09
C ARG A 142 -23.23 9.13 -5.10
N VAL A 143 -23.58 7.86 -5.25
CA VAL A 143 -24.65 7.42 -6.16
C VAL A 143 -26.01 7.99 -5.74
N LYS A 144 -26.27 8.11 -4.44
CA LYS A 144 -27.47 8.75 -3.90
C LYS A 144 -27.54 10.25 -4.20
N ARG A 145 -26.41 10.96 -4.03
CA ARG A 145 -26.29 12.38 -4.43
C ARG A 145 -26.56 12.55 -5.93
N LEU A 146 -25.95 11.69 -6.76
CA LEU A 146 -26.18 11.70 -8.20
C LEU A 146 -27.65 11.42 -8.56
N PHE A 147 -28.31 10.48 -7.89
CA PHE A 147 -29.73 10.22 -8.06
C PHE A 147 -30.58 11.46 -7.78
N GLN A 148 -30.31 12.17 -6.67
CA GLN A 148 -31.03 13.40 -6.33
C GLN A 148 -30.84 14.51 -7.36
N VAL A 149 -29.66 14.61 -7.99
CA VAL A 149 -29.40 15.59 -9.06
C VAL A 149 -30.25 15.29 -10.29
N VAL A 150 -30.33 14.03 -10.72
CA VAL A 150 -31.07 13.64 -11.93
C VAL A 150 -32.57 13.48 -11.70
N LYS A 151 -32.99 13.17 -10.47
CA LYS A 151 -34.38 12.94 -10.05
C LYS A 151 -34.70 13.71 -8.75
N PRO A 152 -34.71 15.05 -8.78
CA PRO A 152 -34.97 15.85 -7.59
C PRO A 152 -36.39 15.59 -7.05
N GLY A 153 -36.50 15.39 -5.74
CA GLY A 153 -37.77 15.18 -5.04
C GLY A 153 -38.32 13.74 -5.09
N GLU A 154 -37.66 12.80 -5.75
CA GLU A 154 -38.00 11.37 -5.66
C GLU A 154 -37.34 10.72 -4.43
N ASP A 155 -37.98 9.67 -3.89
CA ASP A 155 -37.42 8.87 -2.81
C ASP A 155 -36.10 8.24 -3.22
N VAL A 156 -35.06 8.47 -2.41
CA VAL A 156 -33.69 8.08 -2.75
C VAL A 156 -33.48 6.59 -2.44
N PRO A 157 -33.18 5.75 -3.44
CA PRO A 157 -32.87 4.34 -3.21
C PRO A 157 -31.53 4.17 -2.47
N ASP A 158 -31.31 3.02 -1.84
CA ASP A 158 -30.07 2.73 -1.09
C ASP A 158 -29.48 1.36 -1.49
N GLY A 159 -28.16 1.20 -1.33
CA GLY A 159 -27.48 -0.07 -1.52
C GLY A 159 -27.57 -0.58 -2.95
N ASP A 160 -27.82 -1.88 -3.12
CA ASP A 160 -27.90 -2.49 -4.44
C ASP A 160 -29.07 -1.97 -5.30
N ALA A 161 -30.18 -1.59 -4.64
CA ALA A 161 -31.33 -0.98 -5.30
C ALA A 161 -30.96 0.37 -5.92
N ALA A 162 -30.12 1.17 -5.26
CA ALA A 162 -29.61 2.42 -5.82
C ALA A 162 -28.79 2.16 -7.10
N MET A 163 -27.87 1.20 -7.05
CA MET A 163 -27.01 0.86 -8.18
C MET A 163 -27.83 0.39 -9.39
N LYS A 164 -28.80 -0.50 -9.17
CA LYS A 164 -29.71 -1.00 -10.22
C LYS A 164 -30.61 0.10 -10.78
N ARG A 165 -31.05 1.05 -9.94
CA ARG A 165 -31.94 2.14 -10.35
C ARG A 165 -31.22 3.21 -11.17
N VAL A 166 -30.01 3.59 -10.75
CA VAL A 166 -29.21 4.64 -11.40
C VAL A 166 -28.58 4.14 -12.69
N PHE A 167 -27.99 2.95 -12.68
CA PHE A 167 -27.24 2.40 -13.82
C PHE A 167 -28.01 1.34 -14.61
N SER A 168 -29.34 1.31 -14.50
CA SER A 168 -30.22 0.32 -15.13
C SER A 168 -29.88 0.04 -16.59
N THR A 169 -29.95 -1.23 -17.02
CA THR A 169 -29.73 -1.61 -18.42
C THR A 169 -30.83 -1.14 -19.38
N LYS A 170 -32.07 -0.95 -18.91
CA LYS A 170 -33.19 -0.53 -19.75
C LYS A 170 -33.27 0.99 -19.81
N ASN A 171 -33.53 1.60 -18.65
CA ASN A 171 -33.70 3.05 -18.48
C ASN A 171 -32.65 3.59 -17.49
N PRO A 172 -31.36 3.66 -17.86
CA PRO A 172 -30.34 4.25 -17.00
C PRO A 172 -30.63 5.73 -16.78
N LEU A 173 -30.38 6.19 -15.56
CA LEU A 173 -30.29 7.62 -15.27
C LEU A 173 -28.89 8.15 -15.58
N ILE A 174 -27.89 7.27 -15.46
CA ILE A 174 -26.48 7.56 -15.75
C ILE A 174 -25.91 6.41 -16.58
N GLU A 175 -25.29 6.75 -17.69
CA GLU A 175 -24.69 5.83 -18.64
C GLU A 175 -23.17 5.84 -18.52
N PHE A 176 -22.56 4.66 -18.55
CA PHE A 176 -21.09 4.51 -18.57
C PHE A 176 -20.50 4.77 -19.97
N CYS A 177 -21.29 4.51 -21.01
CA CYS A 177 -20.85 4.61 -22.41
C CYS A 177 -22.06 4.60 -23.35
N ASP A 178 -21.81 4.77 -24.66
CA ASP A 178 -22.84 4.58 -25.69
C ASP A 178 -23.31 3.12 -25.69
N ARG A 179 -24.63 2.91 -25.61
CA ARG A 179 -25.28 1.59 -25.56
C ARG A 179 -25.94 1.18 -26.87
N SER A 180 -25.69 1.91 -27.97
CA SER A 180 -26.19 1.56 -29.31
C SER A 180 -25.60 0.25 -29.85
N THR A 181 -24.50 -0.22 -29.26
CA THR A 181 -23.82 -1.48 -29.61
C THR A 181 -23.99 -2.53 -28.52
N ASP A 182 -23.90 -3.81 -28.89
CA ASP A 182 -23.91 -4.93 -27.93
C ASP A 182 -22.81 -4.79 -26.88
N SER A 183 -21.62 -4.31 -27.29
CA SER A 183 -20.50 -4.07 -26.39
C SER A 183 -20.82 -3.01 -25.33
N GLY A 184 -21.44 -1.91 -25.76
CA GLY A 184 -21.89 -0.83 -24.87
C GLY A 184 -22.98 -1.29 -23.90
N ALA A 185 -23.97 -2.02 -24.40
CA ALA A 185 -25.04 -2.59 -23.58
C ALA A 185 -24.49 -3.57 -22.52
N ASN A 186 -23.52 -4.42 -22.90
CA ASN A 186 -22.85 -5.33 -21.98
C ASN A 186 -21.98 -4.59 -20.96
N THR A 187 -21.31 -3.51 -21.35
CA THR A 187 -20.50 -2.67 -20.45
C THR A 187 -21.38 -2.02 -19.39
N GLN A 188 -22.51 -1.42 -19.78
CA GLN A 188 -23.48 -0.85 -18.86
C GLN A 188 -23.98 -1.91 -17.85
N LYS A 189 -24.38 -3.07 -18.36
CA LYS A 189 -24.86 -4.19 -17.53
C LYS A 189 -23.80 -4.64 -16.54
N GLY A 190 -22.56 -4.85 -17.01
CA GLY A 190 -21.47 -5.36 -16.19
C GLY A 190 -21.15 -4.44 -15.02
N PHE A 191 -20.99 -3.14 -15.25
CA PHE A 191 -20.70 -2.20 -14.16
C PHE A 191 -21.87 -2.02 -13.20
N MET A 192 -23.11 -2.02 -13.69
CA MET A 192 -24.30 -2.03 -12.83
C MET A 192 -24.28 -3.27 -11.90
N GLU A 193 -24.03 -4.45 -12.44
CA GLU A 193 -23.99 -5.71 -11.66
C GLU A 193 -22.83 -5.72 -10.66
N MET A 194 -21.65 -5.23 -11.05
CA MET A 194 -20.50 -5.12 -10.15
C MET A 194 -20.79 -4.17 -8.98
N LEU A 195 -21.34 -2.98 -9.25
CA LEU A 195 -21.72 -2.03 -8.20
C LEU A 195 -22.77 -2.59 -7.26
N ALA A 196 -23.83 -3.19 -7.82
CA ALA A 196 -24.89 -3.80 -7.02
C ALA A 196 -24.38 -4.97 -6.17
N GLY A 197 -23.58 -5.85 -6.76
CA GLY A 197 -22.95 -6.96 -6.05
C GLY A 197 -22.00 -6.50 -4.94
N ALA A 198 -21.21 -5.44 -5.20
CA ALA A 198 -20.34 -4.83 -4.19
C ALA A 198 -21.13 -4.29 -3.00
N MET A 199 -22.27 -3.62 -3.24
CA MET A 199 -23.13 -3.13 -2.16
C MET A 199 -23.70 -4.27 -1.31
N SER A 200 -24.14 -5.36 -1.95
CA SER A 200 -24.71 -6.51 -1.22
C SER A 200 -23.67 -7.28 -0.41
N ALA A 201 -22.49 -7.52 -0.98
CA ALA A 201 -21.49 -8.42 -0.40
C ALA A 201 -20.45 -7.70 0.48
N LEU A 202 -20.07 -6.46 0.15
CA LEU A 202 -18.88 -5.82 0.70
C LEU A 202 -19.17 -4.61 1.60
N ARG A 203 -20.34 -3.96 1.46
CA ARG A 203 -20.67 -2.75 2.23
C ARG A 203 -20.74 -3.00 3.74
N ASN A 204 -21.25 -4.14 4.18
CA ASN A 204 -21.35 -4.45 5.61
C ASN A 204 -20.71 -5.81 5.94
N PRO A 205 -19.38 -5.85 6.09
CA PRO A 205 -18.67 -7.12 6.33
C PRO A 205 -19.06 -7.77 7.65
N LYS A 206 -19.43 -6.98 8.66
CA LYS A 206 -19.77 -7.45 10.01
C LYS A 206 -21.17 -8.06 10.12
N ALA A 207 -22.08 -7.74 9.20
CA ALA A 207 -23.43 -8.30 9.20
C ALA A 207 -23.52 -9.73 8.66
N HIS A 208 -22.56 -10.14 7.82
CA HIS A 208 -22.59 -11.45 7.18
C HIS A 208 -21.95 -12.55 8.03
N ALA A 209 -20.96 -12.21 8.87
CA ALA A 209 -20.42 -13.00 9.98
C ALA A 209 -19.32 -12.17 10.70
N ASN A 210 -18.91 -12.56 11.91
CA ASN A 210 -17.77 -11.96 12.64
C ASN A 210 -16.40 -12.33 12.03
N ILE A 211 -16.29 -12.29 10.70
CA ILE A 211 -15.06 -12.64 9.98
C ILE A 211 -14.10 -11.46 10.09
N PRO A 212 -12.89 -11.64 10.65
CA PRO A 212 -11.89 -10.59 10.67
C PRO A 212 -11.42 -10.29 9.24
N ILE A 213 -11.41 -9.00 8.87
CA ILE A 213 -10.79 -8.53 7.63
C ILE A 213 -9.34 -8.22 7.95
N ASP A 214 -8.42 -8.95 7.31
CA ASP A 214 -6.98 -8.67 7.41
C ASP A 214 -6.57 -7.47 6.53
N ARG A 215 -5.33 -6.99 6.72
CA ARG A 215 -4.77 -5.85 5.98
C ARG A 215 -4.86 -6.04 4.46
N ASN A 216 -4.54 -7.24 3.97
CA ASN A 216 -4.47 -7.51 2.53
C ASN A 216 -5.87 -7.57 1.92
N ASP A 217 -6.86 -8.11 2.65
CA ASP A 217 -8.23 -8.15 2.21
C ASP A 217 -8.86 -6.76 2.18
N ALA A 218 -8.61 -5.93 3.20
CA ALA A 218 -9.01 -4.53 3.17
C ALA A 218 -8.36 -3.79 1.98
N MET A 219 -7.07 -4.00 1.72
CA MET A 219 -6.39 -3.38 0.58
C MET A 219 -7.05 -3.77 -0.76
N ARG A 220 -7.35 -5.06 -0.97
CA ARG A 220 -8.05 -5.54 -2.17
C ARG A 220 -9.42 -4.89 -2.33
N ARG A 221 -10.19 -4.76 -1.24
CA ARG A 221 -11.50 -4.12 -1.24
C ARG A 221 -11.41 -2.63 -1.56
N LEU A 222 -10.41 -1.92 -1.02
CA LEU A 222 -10.17 -0.51 -1.30
C LEU A 222 -9.78 -0.26 -2.76
N ILE A 223 -8.93 -1.11 -3.34
CA ILE A 223 -8.59 -1.06 -4.76
C ILE A 223 -9.82 -1.30 -5.63
N PHE A 224 -10.66 -2.29 -5.28
CA PHE A 224 -11.89 -2.56 -6.01
C PHE A 224 -12.89 -1.40 -5.92
N ALA A 225 -13.09 -0.83 -4.73
CA ALA A 225 -13.93 0.35 -4.53
C ALA A 225 -13.40 1.56 -5.34
N SER A 226 -12.08 1.77 -5.35
CA SER A 226 -11.43 2.81 -6.17
C SER A 226 -11.76 2.65 -7.65
N MET A 227 -11.59 1.45 -8.21
CA MET A 227 -11.90 1.16 -9.61
C MET A 227 -13.37 1.47 -9.94
N LEU A 228 -14.31 1.06 -9.08
CA LEU A 228 -15.73 1.33 -9.25
C LEU A 228 -16.03 2.84 -9.18
N MET A 229 -15.37 3.57 -8.27
CA MET A 229 -15.55 5.01 -8.13
C MET A 229 -15.05 5.79 -9.36
N TYR A 230 -13.90 5.41 -9.93
CA TYR A 230 -13.42 5.97 -11.20
C TYR A 230 -14.39 5.68 -12.36
N LYS A 231 -15.01 4.49 -12.38
CA LYS A 231 -16.03 4.21 -13.38
C LYS A 231 -17.28 5.08 -13.22
N ILE A 232 -17.62 5.46 -11.99
CA ILE A 232 -18.68 6.45 -11.75
C ILE A 232 -18.25 7.83 -12.26
N ASP A 233 -16.99 8.25 -12.11
CA ASP A 233 -16.49 9.51 -12.71
C ASP A 233 -16.69 9.52 -14.22
N GLU A 234 -16.24 8.45 -14.89
CA GLU A 234 -16.39 8.29 -16.34
C GLU A 234 -17.87 8.37 -16.75
N ALA A 235 -18.76 7.74 -15.99
CA ALA A 235 -20.21 7.73 -16.27
C ALA A 235 -20.85 9.11 -16.11
N VAL A 236 -20.48 9.83 -15.04
CA VAL A 236 -20.92 11.21 -14.79
C VAL A 236 -20.46 12.13 -15.92
N GLN A 237 -19.21 11.99 -16.34
CA GLN A 237 -18.65 12.76 -17.45
C GLN A 237 -19.36 12.43 -18.77
N PHE A 238 -19.55 11.14 -19.08
CA PHE A 238 -20.24 10.70 -20.29
C PHE A 238 -21.68 11.20 -20.35
N SER A 239 -22.40 11.11 -19.22
CA SER A 239 -23.78 11.57 -19.08
C SER A 239 -23.92 13.10 -18.93
N LYS A 240 -22.80 13.83 -18.88
CA LYS A 240 -22.72 15.29 -18.73
C LYS A 240 -23.46 15.81 -17.49
N ILE A 241 -23.40 15.05 -16.39
CA ILE A 241 -24.00 15.43 -15.12
C ILE A 241 -23.01 16.31 -14.36
N SER A 242 -23.49 17.47 -13.88
CA SER A 242 -22.68 18.34 -13.04
C SER A 242 -22.84 17.93 -11.58
N GLU A 243 -21.79 17.36 -11.00
CA GLU A 243 -21.70 17.11 -9.56
C GLU A 243 -21.24 18.40 -8.88
N THR A 244 -21.98 18.92 -7.89
CA THR A 244 -21.42 19.94 -6.99
C THR A 244 -20.30 19.28 -6.20
N LEU A 245 -19.05 19.63 -6.56
CA LEU A 245 -17.88 19.22 -5.79
C LEU A 245 -17.91 20.00 -4.48
N ASP A 246 -18.31 19.34 -3.40
CA ASP A 246 -18.01 19.83 -2.05
C ASP A 246 -16.49 19.77 -1.90
N VAL A 247 -15.85 20.94 -1.97
CA VAL A 247 -14.42 21.15 -1.70
C VAL A 247 -14.19 21.16 -0.20
#